data_AF-A0A9Q7EUB2-F1
#
_entry.id   AF-A0A9Q7EUB2-F1
#
_cell.length_a   1.000
_cell.length_b   1.000
_cell.length_c   1.000
_cell.angle_alpha   90.00
_cell.angle_beta   90.00
_cell.angle_gamma   90.00
#
_symmetry.space_group_name_H-M   'P 1'
#
loop_
_entity.id
_entity.type
_entity.pdbx_description
1 polymer ?
#
loop_
_entity_poly.entity_id
_entity_poly.type
_entity_poly.pdbx_seq_one_letter_code
_entity_poly.pdbx_strand_id
1 'polypeptide(L)'
;MCDHVLLFGVGNVLRGDDGAGPALLSLLQRKNLPWLRCRDGGQNPENVLPQMATERAGKILVVDAALMGLPPGSVRQVPPDLLREEISLSGLSLGFLLGCYGRGRDLSLIGIEPLRRGLEKGLSLPVARAVASTARLIESRRWDEIARLTFTR
;
A
#
# COMPACT_ATOMS: atom_id res chain seq x y z
N MET A 1 -6.89 21.33 -10.39
CA MET A 1 -6.12 20.23 -9.76
C MET A 1 -6.86 18.93 -10.02
N CYS A 2 -6.18 17.79 -10.07
CA CYS A 2 -6.86 16.51 -10.22
C CYS A 2 -7.40 16.08 -8.84
N ASP A 3 -8.71 16.13 -8.63
CA ASP A 3 -9.32 15.88 -7.31
C ASP A 3 -9.49 14.39 -6.97
N HIS A 4 -9.00 13.49 -7.84
CA HIS A 4 -9.11 12.06 -7.62
C HIS A 4 -7.82 11.48 -7.04
N VAL A 5 -8.02 10.39 -6.29
CA VAL A 5 -6.98 9.59 -5.67
C VAL A 5 -6.76 8.35 -6.53
N LEU A 6 -5.51 8.02 -6.78
CA LEU A 6 -5.13 6.77 -7.44
C LEU A 6 -4.59 5.81 -6.38
N LEU A 7 -5.21 4.65 -6.25
CA LEU A 7 -4.82 3.62 -5.30
C LEU A 7 -4.31 2.39 -6.05
N PHE A 8 -3.10 1.95 -5.67
CA PHE A 8 -2.51 0.71 -6.11
C PHE A 8 -2.49 -0.30 -4.96
N GLY A 9 -3.01 -1.49 -5.23
CA GLY A 9 -2.83 -2.64 -4.35
C GLY A 9 -1.73 -3.51 -4.93
N VAL A 10 -0.67 -3.76 -4.15
CA VAL A 10 0.47 -4.59 -4.53
C VAL A 10 0.50 -5.84 -3.65
N GLY A 11 0.90 -6.96 -4.25
CA GLY A 11 1.18 -8.21 -3.56
C GLY A 11 0.56 -9.43 -4.26
N ASN A 12 0.73 -10.60 -3.66
CA ASN A 12 0.31 -11.88 -4.24
C ASN A 12 -0.83 -12.55 -3.45
N VAL A 13 -2.02 -12.62 -4.06
CA VAL A 13 -3.20 -13.28 -3.49
C VAL A 13 -3.05 -14.77 -3.21
N LEU A 14 -2.03 -15.42 -3.79
CA LEU A 14 -1.71 -16.84 -3.57
C LEU A 14 -0.75 -17.05 -2.40
N ARG A 15 -0.31 -15.98 -1.71
CA ARG A 15 0.74 -16.02 -0.70
C ARG A 15 0.31 -15.46 0.67
N GLY A 16 -0.84 -15.91 1.17
CA GLY A 16 -1.32 -15.55 2.51
C GLY A 16 -1.50 -14.04 2.67
N ASP A 17 -0.83 -13.46 3.67
CA ASP A 17 -0.93 -12.03 3.98
C ASP A 17 -0.28 -11.11 2.95
N ASP A 18 0.52 -11.66 2.03
CA ASP A 18 1.02 -10.91 0.87
C ASP A 18 -0.14 -10.45 -0.04
N GLY A 19 -1.32 -11.06 0.09
CA GLY A 19 -2.55 -10.62 -0.58
C GLY A 19 -3.19 -9.36 0.01
N ALA A 20 -2.58 -8.70 1.01
CA ALA A 20 -3.18 -7.56 1.71
C ALA A 20 -3.54 -6.38 0.78
N GLY A 21 -2.62 -6.00 -0.12
CA GLY A 21 -2.86 -4.93 -1.09
C GLY A 21 -4.04 -5.23 -2.04
N PRO A 22 -4.03 -6.37 -2.77
CA PRO A 22 -5.14 -6.78 -3.62
C PRO A 22 -6.47 -6.95 -2.89
N ALA A 23 -6.45 -7.43 -1.65
CA ALA A 23 -7.66 -7.57 -0.83
C ALA A 23 -8.27 -6.20 -0.48
N LEU A 24 -7.43 -5.23 -0.08
CA LEU A 24 -7.86 -3.87 0.18
C LEU A 24 -8.41 -3.21 -1.09
N LEU A 25 -7.71 -3.37 -2.21
CA LEU A 25 -8.13 -2.87 -3.52
C LEU A 25 -9.52 -3.41 -3.89
N SER A 26 -9.71 -4.72 -3.76
CA SER A 26 -10.96 -5.40 -4.06
C SER A 26 -12.12 -4.95 -3.17
N LEU A 27 -11.84 -4.57 -1.92
CA LEU A 27 -12.84 -4.04 -1.00
C LEU A 27 -13.29 -2.64 -1.44
N LEU A 28 -12.35 -1.75 -1.76
CA LEU A 28 -12.63 -0.36 -2.14
C LEU A 28 -13.23 -0.24 -3.55
N GLN A 29 -12.83 -1.11 -4.48
CA GLN A 29 -13.45 -1.17 -5.82
C GLN A 29 -14.96 -1.41 -5.73
N ARG A 30 -15.40 -2.30 -4.83
CA ARG A 30 -16.83 -2.60 -4.61
C ARG A 30 -17.64 -1.43 -4.06
N LYS A 31 -16.98 -0.42 -3.50
CA LYS A 31 -17.64 0.79 -2.97
C LYS A 31 -17.99 1.81 -4.05
N ASN A 32 -17.43 1.68 -5.25
CA ASN A 32 -17.68 2.55 -6.40
C ASN A 32 -17.57 4.05 -6.07
N LEU A 33 -16.52 4.43 -5.32
CA LEU A 33 -16.29 5.80 -4.90
C LEU A 33 -15.85 6.66 -6.09
N PRO A 34 -16.58 7.74 -6.45
CA PRO A 34 -16.32 8.50 -7.68
C PRO A 34 -14.96 9.22 -7.68
N TRP A 35 -14.39 9.46 -6.50
CA TRP A 35 -13.10 10.13 -6.32
C TRP A 35 -11.91 9.18 -6.25
N LEU A 36 -12.14 7.85 -6.19
CA LEU A 36 -11.08 6.86 -6.02
C LEU A 36 -10.96 5.99 -7.27
N ARG A 37 -9.77 5.96 -7.86
CA ARG A 37 -9.41 5.04 -8.94
C ARG A 37 -8.54 3.94 -8.37
N CYS A 38 -9.00 2.71 -8.47
CA CYS A 38 -8.25 1.54 -8.04
C CYS A 38 -7.54 0.90 -9.23
N ARG A 39 -6.29 0.52 -9.06
CA ARG A 39 -5.44 -0.17 -10.04
C ARG A 39 -4.72 -1.33 -9.38
N ASP A 40 -4.63 -2.43 -10.12
CA ASP A 40 -3.81 -3.56 -9.72
C ASP A 40 -2.34 -3.20 -9.95
N GLY A 41 -1.55 -3.23 -8.87
CA GLY A 41 -0.12 -2.98 -8.90
C GLY A 41 0.71 -4.23 -9.16
N GLY A 42 0.08 -5.39 -9.33
CA GLY A 42 0.77 -6.67 -9.49
C GLY A 42 1.50 -7.10 -8.22
N GLN A 43 2.47 -8.01 -8.39
CA GLN A 43 3.23 -8.57 -7.26
C GLN A 43 4.37 -7.67 -6.80
N ASN A 44 4.84 -6.81 -7.70
CA ASN A 44 5.93 -5.90 -7.40
C ASN A 44 5.53 -4.44 -7.65
N PRO A 45 5.87 -3.53 -6.73
CA PRO A 45 5.60 -2.10 -6.83
C PRO A 45 6.14 -1.41 -8.10
N GLU A 46 7.23 -1.87 -8.71
CA GLU A 46 7.75 -1.24 -9.95
C GLU A 46 6.75 -1.31 -11.12
N ASN A 47 5.84 -2.29 -11.12
CA ASN A 47 4.82 -2.45 -12.15
C ASN A 47 3.81 -1.30 -12.15
N VAL A 48 3.77 -0.53 -11.06
CA VAL A 48 2.89 0.62 -10.88
C VAL A 48 3.41 1.86 -11.62
N LEU A 49 4.73 1.96 -11.84
CA LEU A 49 5.38 3.16 -12.39
C LEU A 49 4.83 3.60 -13.76
N PRO A 50 4.59 2.71 -14.74
CA PRO A 50 4.04 3.10 -16.03
C PRO A 50 2.63 3.69 -15.90
N GLN A 51 1.78 3.08 -15.06
CA GLN A 51 0.41 3.52 -14.83
C GLN A 51 0.37 4.88 -14.11
N MET A 52 1.24 5.07 -13.12
CA MET A 52 1.42 6.37 -12.48
C MET A 52 1.92 7.44 -13.47
N ALA A 53 2.81 7.10 -14.40
CA ALA A 53 3.35 8.06 -15.35
C ALA A 53 2.24 8.64 -16.26
N THR A 54 1.29 7.81 -16.67
CA THR A 54 0.22 8.17 -17.61
C THR A 54 -1.02 8.76 -16.93
N GLU A 55 -1.36 8.34 -15.72
CA GLU A 55 -2.52 8.86 -14.98
C GLU A 55 -2.13 10.02 -14.05
N ARG A 56 -2.71 11.20 -14.27
CA ARG A 56 -2.56 12.35 -13.36
C ARG A 56 -3.57 12.27 -12.22
N ALA A 57 -3.11 12.05 -11.00
CA ALA A 57 -3.91 12.09 -9.78
C ALA A 57 -3.38 13.17 -8.81
N GLY A 58 -4.26 13.70 -7.96
CA GLY A 58 -3.85 14.66 -6.91
C GLY A 58 -3.15 13.98 -5.74
N LYS A 59 -3.48 12.72 -5.47
CA LYS A 59 -2.88 11.87 -4.46
C LYS A 59 -2.70 10.45 -5.00
N ILE A 60 -1.59 9.82 -4.66
CA ILE A 60 -1.30 8.43 -4.99
C ILE A 60 -1.10 7.66 -3.68
N LEU A 61 -1.81 6.54 -3.57
CA LEU A 61 -1.71 5.61 -2.46
C LEU A 61 -1.20 4.28 -3.01
N VAL A 62 -0.21 3.69 -2.35
CA VAL A 62 0.29 2.36 -2.66
C VAL A 62 0.19 1.54 -1.39
N VAL A 63 -0.49 0.40 -1.46
CA VAL A 63 -0.69 -0.49 -0.31
C VAL A 63 -0.05 -1.83 -0.60
N ASP A 64 0.78 -2.30 0.32
CA ASP A 64 1.52 -3.56 0.22
C ASP A 64 1.63 -4.25 1.60
N ALA A 65 1.89 -5.56 1.59
CA ALA A 65 2.36 -6.26 2.77
C ALA A 65 3.83 -5.88 3.06
N ALA A 66 4.12 -5.60 4.33
CA ALA A 66 5.34 -4.92 4.73
C ALA A 66 5.95 -5.55 5.97
N LEU A 67 7.16 -6.12 5.90
CA LEU A 67 7.89 -6.48 7.13
C LEU A 67 8.49 -5.22 7.74
N MET A 68 7.86 -4.72 8.79
CA MET A 68 8.30 -3.53 9.52
C MET A 68 8.79 -3.88 10.93
N GLY A 69 8.76 -5.17 11.30
CA GLY A 69 9.14 -5.63 12.64
C GLY A 69 8.09 -5.27 13.70
N LEU A 70 6.86 -4.98 13.29
CA LEU A 70 5.74 -4.64 14.17
C LEU A 70 4.89 -5.88 14.47
N PRO A 71 3.92 -5.79 15.40
CA PRO A 71 2.94 -6.85 15.57
C PRO A 71 2.13 -7.06 14.27
N PRO A 72 1.80 -8.31 13.88
CA PRO A 72 1.01 -8.59 12.68
C PRO A 72 -0.31 -7.82 12.62
N GLY A 73 -0.65 -7.31 11.43
CA GLY A 73 -1.79 -6.42 11.20
C GLY A 73 -1.52 -4.95 11.55
N SER A 74 -0.31 -4.60 12.01
CA SER A 74 0.08 -3.19 12.16
C SER A 74 0.09 -2.49 10.81
N VAL A 75 -0.48 -1.29 10.74
CA VAL A 75 -0.52 -0.47 9.53
C VAL A 75 0.33 0.77 9.74
N ARG A 76 1.21 1.09 8.79
CA ARG A 76 2.01 2.32 8.83
C ARG A 76 2.09 2.98 7.48
N GLN A 77 2.19 4.31 7.48
CA GLN A 77 2.76 5.00 6.34
C GLN A 77 4.27 4.77 6.35
N VAL A 78 4.82 4.23 5.28
CA VAL A 78 6.26 3.92 5.17
C VAL A 78 6.97 5.12 4.52
N PRO A 79 7.81 5.85 5.26
CA PRO A 79 8.64 6.91 4.69
C PRO A 79 9.60 6.33 3.65
N PRO A 80 9.87 7.06 2.55
CA PRO A 80 10.76 6.62 1.49
C PRO A 80 12.19 6.38 1.95
N ASP A 81 12.66 7.24 2.85
CA ASP A 81 13.99 7.22 3.43
C ASP A 81 14.25 5.91 4.18
N LEU A 82 13.22 5.32 4.81
CA LEU A 82 13.34 4.05 5.53
C LEU A 82 13.43 2.81 4.62
N LEU A 83 13.16 2.95 3.32
CA LEU A 83 13.36 1.86 2.35
C LEU A 83 14.82 1.69 1.94
N ARG A 84 15.72 2.56 2.40
CA ARG A 84 17.17 2.43 2.15
C ARG A 84 17.89 1.53 3.15
N GLU A 85 17.37 1.41 4.37
CA GLU A 85 18.18 0.93 5.49
C GLU A 85 17.76 -0.46 5.99
N GLU A 86 16.48 -0.75 6.28
CA GLU A 86 16.16 -1.98 7.05
C GLU A 86 14.77 -2.62 6.79
N ILE A 87 13.97 -2.14 5.83
CA ILE A 87 12.61 -2.64 5.60
C ILE A 87 12.56 -3.58 4.38
N SER A 88 12.25 -4.85 4.63
CA SER A 88 11.91 -5.82 3.58
C SER A 88 10.41 -5.77 3.26
N LEU A 89 10.00 -4.75 2.51
CA LEU A 89 8.76 -4.82 1.75
C LEU A 89 8.92 -5.92 0.70
N SER A 90 7.91 -6.77 0.47
CA SER A 90 7.95 -7.74 -0.63
C SER A 90 7.87 -7.00 -1.97
N GLY A 91 8.94 -6.32 -2.38
CA GLY A 91 9.10 -5.75 -3.72
C GLY A 91 9.32 -4.23 -3.81
N LEU A 92 9.18 -3.44 -2.74
CA LEU A 92 9.39 -1.98 -2.86
C LEU A 92 10.88 -1.64 -2.97
N SER A 93 11.38 -1.62 -4.20
CA SER A 93 12.75 -1.18 -4.48
C SER A 93 12.90 0.33 -4.30
N LEU A 94 14.10 0.77 -3.91
CA LEU A 94 14.46 2.18 -3.84
C LEU A 94 14.22 2.93 -5.18
N GLY A 95 14.30 2.23 -6.31
CA GLY A 95 14.00 2.78 -7.64
C GLY A 95 12.55 3.21 -7.81
N PHE A 96 11.60 2.48 -7.21
CA PHE A 96 10.19 2.86 -7.20
C PHE A 96 9.98 4.23 -6.55
N LEU A 97 10.59 4.44 -5.38
CA LEU A 97 10.52 5.71 -4.66
C LEU A 97 11.14 6.87 -5.44
N LEU A 98 12.36 6.69 -5.94
CA LEU A 98 13.11 7.76 -6.60
C LEU A 98 12.37 8.26 -7.85
N GLY A 99 11.73 7.37 -8.61
CA GLY A 99 10.90 7.74 -9.75
C GLY A 99 9.65 8.56 -9.38
N CYS A 100 9.11 8.36 -8.18
CA CYS A 100 7.91 9.04 -7.71
C CYS A 100 8.20 10.40 -7.07
N TYR A 101 9.19 10.45 -6.17
CA TYR A 101 9.61 11.67 -5.47
C TYR A 101 10.23 12.69 -6.42
N GLY A 102 10.99 12.25 -7.43
CA GLY A 102 11.56 13.13 -8.45
C GLY A 102 10.53 13.84 -9.33
N ARG A 103 9.24 13.49 -9.26
CA ARG A 103 8.16 14.06 -10.10
C ARG A 103 7.22 15.01 -9.34
N GLY A 104 7.51 15.35 -8.09
CA GLY A 104 6.71 16.30 -7.30
C GLY A 104 5.27 15.84 -7.02
N ARG A 105 5.02 14.53 -6.99
CA ARG A 105 3.71 13.94 -6.77
C ARG A 105 3.49 13.61 -5.30
N ASP A 106 2.27 13.83 -4.81
CA ASP A 106 1.89 13.45 -3.45
C ASP A 106 1.62 11.93 -3.38
N LEU A 107 2.58 11.20 -2.79
CA LEU A 107 2.59 9.75 -2.70
C LEU A 107 2.65 9.32 -1.23
N SER A 108 1.73 8.43 -0.84
CA SER A 108 1.79 7.71 0.45
C SER A 108 1.94 6.21 0.21
N LEU A 109 2.97 5.64 0.81
CA LEU A 109 3.14 4.19 0.91
C LEU A 109 2.53 3.71 2.21
N ILE A 110 1.71 2.66 2.15
CA ILE A 110 1.03 2.10 3.30
C ILE A 110 1.42 0.63 3.39
N GLY A 111 2.15 0.29 4.44
CA GLY A 111 2.55 -1.07 4.77
C GLY A 111 1.59 -1.71 5.75
N ILE A 112 1.23 -2.97 5.52
CA ILE A 112 0.51 -3.82 6.47
C ILE A 112 1.42 -4.97 6.90
N GLU A 113 1.70 -5.07 8.20
CA GLU A 113 2.56 -6.11 8.75
C GLU A 113 1.92 -7.49 8.55
N PRO A 114 2.57 -8.42 7.85
CA PRO A 114 2.05 -9.77 7.66
C PRO A 114 2.29 -10.63 8.90
N LEU A 115 1.40 -11.59 9.16
CA LEU A 115 1.69 -12.72 10.06
C LEU A 115 2.41 -13.84 9.28
N ARG A 116 2.00 -14.09 8.04
CA ARG A 116 2.51 -15.19 7.21
C ARG A 116 2.43 -14.90 5.71
N ARG A 117 3.42 -15.38 4.95
CA ARG A 117 3.51 -15.21 3.48
C ARG A 117 3.79 -16.53 2.74
N GLY A 118 3.27 -17.63 3.28
CA GLY A 118 3.36 -18.97 2.69
C GLY A 118 2.44 -19.13 1.49
N LEU A 119 2.62 -20.20 0.70
CA LEU A 119 1.73 -20.52 -0.42
C LEU A 119 0.38 -21.03 0.11
N GLU A 120 -0.49 -20.10 0.47
CA GLU A 120 -1.81 -20.36 1.05
C GLU A 120 -2.78 -19.26 0.63
N LYS A 121 -4.06 -19.59 0.53
CA LYS A 121 -5.08 -18.59 0.20
C LYS A 121 -5.64 -17.96 1.48
N GLY A 122 -5.91 -16.66 1.38
CA GLY A 122 -6.63 -15.92 2.39
C GLY A 122 -5.73 -15.29 3.44
N LEU A 123 -6.20 -14.15 3.95
CA LEU A 123 -5.51 -13.36 4.95
C LEU A 123 -5.65 -14.00 6.34
N SER A 124 -4.63 -13.82 7.16
CA SER A 124 -4.72 -13.99 8.59
C SER A 124 -5.75 -13.03 9.20
N LEU A 125 -6.35 -13.42 10.32
CA LEU A 125 -7.30 -12.57 11.04
C LEU A 125 -6.76 -11.16 11.36
N PRO A 126 -5.52 -10.99 11.89
CA PRO A 126 -4.99 -9.65 12.14
C PRO A 126 -4.87 -8.82 10.85
N VAL A 127 -4.40 -9.41 9.75
CA VAL A 127 -4.23 -8.69 8.47
C VAL A 127 -5.58 -8.39 7.80
N ALA A 128 -6.55 -9.31 7.87
CA ALA A 128 -7.90 -9.06 7.39
C ALA A 128 -8.57 -7.89 8.13
N ARG A 129 -8.39 -7.81 9.46
CA ARG A 129 -8.87 -6.68 10.28
C ARG A 129 -8.17 -5.39 9.91
N ALA A 130 -6.86 -5.44 9.71
CA ALA A 130 -6.05 -4.31 9.27
C ALA A 130 -6.56 -3.77 7.92
N VAL A 131 -6.69 -4.63 6.91
CA VAL A 131 -7.25 -4.30 5.58
C VAL A 131 -8.61 -3.61 5.71
N ALA A 132 -9.53 -4.17 6.49
CA ALA A 132 -10.86 -3.57 6.69
C ALA A 132 -10.78 -2.20 7.37
N SER A 133 -9.89 -2.03 8.35
CA SER A 133 -9.69 -0.75 9.04
C SER A 133 -9.07 0.32 8.13
N THR A 134 -8.05 -0.04 7.35
CA THR A 134 -7.38 0.84 6.40
C THR A 134 -8.34 1.26 5.30
N ALA A 135 -9.19 0.35 4.81
CA ALA A 135 -10.20 0.71 3.84
C ALA A 135 -11.18 1.76 4.38
N ARG A 136 -11.63 1.67 5.64
CA ARG A 136 -12.47 2.72 6.25
C ARG A 136 -11.79 4.09 6.32
N LEU A 137 -10.49 4.10 6.63
CA LEU A 137 -9.70 5.34 6.63
C LEU A 137 -9.60 5.92 5.21
N ILE A 138 -9.35 5.09 4.21
CA ILE A 138 -9.29 5.53 2.81
C ILE A 138 -10.67 6.02 2.35
N GLU A 139 -11.75 5.28 2.58
CA GLU A 139 -13.14 5.66 2.26
C GLU A 139 -13.49 7.05 2.81
N SER A 140 -12.97 7.38 3.99
CA SER A 140 -13.22 8.65 4.67
C SER A 140 -12.19 9.74 4.33
N ARG A 141 -11.25 9.48 3.41
CA ARG A 141 -10.10 10.35 3.08
C ARG A 141 -9.20 10.72 4.27
N ARG A 142 -9.08 9.80 5.22
CA ARG A 142 -8.34 9.93 6.49
C ARG A 142 -7.06 9.09 6.51
N TRP A 143 -6.45 8.84 5.34
CA TRP A 143 -5.19 8.07 5.26
C TRP A 143 -4.03 8.76 6.00
N ASP A 144 -4.09 10.08 6.20
CA ASP A 144 -3.09 10.85 6.96
C ASP A 144 -3.10 10.54 8.47
N GLU A 145 -4.16 9.90 8.97
CA GLU A 145 -4.22 9.40 10.36
C GLU A 145 -3.48 8.07 10.53
N ILE A 146 -3.07 7.42 9.45
CA ILE A 146 -2.22 6.23 9.54
C ILE A 146 -0.86 6.68 10.06
N ALA A 147 -0.48 6.17 11.24
CA ALA A 147 0.79 6.50 11.87
C ALA A 147 1.96 6.28 10.91
N ARG A 148 2.90 7.22 10.86
CA ARG A 148 4.16 7.05 10.14
C ARG A 148 5.03 6.02 10.86
N LEU A 149 5.69 5.16 10.08
CA LEU A 149 6.72 4.28 10.60
C LEU A 149 7.90 5.14 11.06
N THR A 150 8.36 4.87 12.27
CA THR A 150 9.53 5.51 12.88
C THR A 150 10.35 4.40 13.53
N PHE A 151 11.67 4.44 13.35
CA PHE A 151 12.57 3.60 14.14
C PHE A 151 13.01 4.40 15.36
N THR A 152 12.75 3.86 16.54
CA THR A 152 13.40 4.34 17.76
C THR A 152 14.84 3.86 17.68
N ARG A 153 15.79 4.79 17.55
CA ARG A 153 17.22 4.51 17.67
C ARG A 153 17.58 4.09 19.09
#